data_AF-A0A2P8K6Q0-F1
#
_entry.id   AF-A0A2P8K6Q0-F1
#
_cell.length_a   1.000
_cell.length_b   1.000
_cell.length_c   1.000
_cell.angle_alpha   90.00
_cell.angle_beta   90.00
_cell.angle_gamma   90.00
#
_symmetry.space_group_name_H-M   'P 1'
#
loop_
_entity.id
_entity.type
_entity.pdbx_description
1 polymer ?
#
loop_
_entity_poly.entity_id
_entity_poly.type
_entity_poly.pdbx_seq_one_letter_code
_entity_poly.pdbx_strand_id
1 'polypeptide(L)'
;GISIKLSALHPRYSRAQYDRVMEELYPRLKSLTLLARQYDIGINIDAEEADRLEISLDLLEKLCFEPELAGWNGIGFVIQAYQKRCPFVIDYLIDLATRSRRRLMIRLVKGAYWDSEIKRAQMEGLEGYPVYTRKVYT
;
A
#
# COMPACT_ATOMS: atom_id res chain seq x y z
N GLY A 1 7.14 -16.46 0.63
CA GLY A 1 6.16 -15.37 0.77
C GLY A 1 5.48 -15.12 -0.56
N ILE A 2 4.44 -14.30 -0.57
CA ILE A 2 3.66 -13.94 -1.77
C ILE A 2 3.53 -12.41 -1.86
N SER A 3 3.38 -11.87 -3.07
CA SER A 3 3.03 -10.45 -3.29
C SER A 3 1.68 -10.38 -3.98
N ILE A 4 0.83 -9.45 -3.53
CA ILE A 4 -0.53 -9.25 -4.05
C ILE A 4 -0.71 -7.80 -4.51
N LYS A 5 -1.57 -7.60 -5.52
CA LYS A 5 -2.02 -6.27 -5.96
C LYS A 5 -3.47 -6.07 -5.53
N LEU A 6 -3.77 -4.91 -4.95
CA LEU A 6 -5.12 -4.62 -4.46
C LEU A 6 -6.08 -4.43 -5.62
N SER A 7 -5.60 -3.87 -6.75
CA SER A 7 -6.37 -3.75 -8.00
C SER A 7 -6.89 -5.08 -8.54
N ALA A 8 -6.17 -6.19 -8.32
CA ALA A 8 -6.59 -7.53 -8.75
C ALA A 8 -7.72 -8.11 -7.88
N LEU A 9 -7.95 -7.54 -6.69
CA LEU A 9 -8.91 -8.04 -5.71
C LEU A 9 -10.24 -7.28 -5.74
N HIS A 10 -10.36 -6.19 -6.50
CA HIS A 10 -11.58 -5.37 -6.54
C HIS A 10 -11.82 -4.73 -7.91
N PRO A 11 -13.04 -4.87 -8.48
CA PRO A 11 -13.37 -4.21 -9.74
C PRO A 11 -13.37 -2.69 -9.57
N ARG A 12 -12.67 -1.96 -10.44
CA ARG A 12 -12.54 -0.48 -10.38
C ARG A 12 -11.99 0.03 -9.04
N TYR A 13 -10.89 -0.55 -8.59
CA TYR A 13 -10.13 -0.10 -7.43
C TYR A 13 -9.75 1.38 -7.54
N SER A 14 -10.50 2.25 -6.83
CA SER A 14 -10.35 3.70 -6.87
C SER A 14 -10.84 4.34 -5.56
N ARG A 15 -10.38 5.57 -5.25
CA ARG A 15 -10.67 6.24 -3.97
C ARG A 15 -12.11 6.79 -3.96
N ALA A 16 -12.67 7.04 -5.14
CA ALA A 16 -14.05 7.43 -5.32
C ALA A 16 -15.07 6.38 -4.82
N GLN A 17 -14.63 5.17 -4.48
CA GLN A 17 -15.48 4.09 -3.96
C GLN A 17 -14.97 3.54 -2.62
N TYR A 18 -14.49 4.41 -1.73
CA TYR A 18 -13.92 4.03 -0.42
C TYR A 18 -14.78 2.99 0.32
N ASP A 19 -16.08 3.26 0.51
CA ASP A 19 -16.99 2.38 1.25
C ASP A 19 -17.04 0.98 0.63
N ARG A 20 -17.19 0.91 -0.70
CA ARG A 20 -17.18 -0.38 -1.43
C ARG A 20 -15.85 -1.11 -1.30
N VAL A 21 -14.73 -0.39 -1.34
CA VAL A 21 -13.41 -1.00 -1.14
C VAL A 21 -13.31 -1.61 0.27
N MET A 22 -13.82 -0.93 1.30
CA MET A 22 -13.83 -1.45 2.66
C MET A 22 -14.82 -2.61 2.85
N GLU A 23 -15.94 -2.62 2.15
CA GLU A 23 -16.94 -3.70 2.22
C GLU A 23 -16.56 -4.93 1.40
N GLU A 24 -15.93 -4.75 0.23
CA GLU A 24 -15.70 -5.83 -0.75
C GLU A 24 -14.23 -6.27 -0.82
N LEU A 25 -13.27 -5.33 -0.84
CA LEU A 25 -11.84 -5.64 -0.97
C LEU A 25 -11.27 -6.09 0.37
N TYR A 26 -11.55 -5.35 1.44
CA TYR A 26 -10.94 -5.63 2.74
C TYR A 26 -11.17 -7.06 3.24
N PRO A 27 -12.39 -7.66 3.15
CA PRO A 27 -12.58 -9.06 3.55
C PRO A 27 -11.72 -10.05 2.76
N ARG A 28 -11.47 -9.77 1.46
CA ARG A 28 -10.59 -10.59 0.61
C ARG A 28 -9.13 -10.46 1.05
N LEU A 29 -8.67 -9.24 1.30
CA LEU A 29 -7.32 -8.98 1.82
C LEU A 29 -7.10 -9.65 3.18
N LYS A 30 -8.05 -9.51 4.11
CA LYS A 30 -8.02 -10.17 5.43
C LYS A 30 -7.94 -11.68 5.26
N SER A 31 -8.81 -12.28 4.46
CA SER A 31 -8.85 -13.73 4.22
C SER A 31 -7.52 -14.27 3.69
N LEU A 32 -6.93 -13.62 2.69
CA LEU A 32 -5.62 -14.00 2.15
C LEU A 32 -4.50 -13.85 3.19
N THR A 33 -4.55 -12.81 4.02
CA THR A 33 -3.56 -12.57 5.08
C THR A 33 -3.66 -13.60 6.19
N LEU A 34 -4.87 -13.99 6.59
CA LEU A 34 -5.09 -15.07 7.55
C LEU A 34 -4.57 -16.41 7.02
N LEU A 35 -4.80 -16.70 5.75
CA LEU A 35 -4.26 -17.89 5.11
C LEU A 35 -2.72 -17.87 5.09
N ALA A 36 -2.12 -16.74 4.72
CA ALA A 36 -0.66 -16.58 4.76
C ALA A 36 -0.10 -16.78 6.19
N ARG A 37 -0.79 -16.28 7.22
CA ARG A 37 -0.45 -16.51 8.63
C ARG A 37 -0.51 -17.98 9.03
N GLN A 38 -1.52 -18.74 8.57
CA GLN A 38 -1.63 -20.18 8.88
C GLN A 38 -0.41 -20.97 8.41
N TYR A 39 0.20 -20.56 7.30
CA TYR A 39 1.42 -21.16 6.76
C TYR A 39 2.70 -20.45 7.19
N ASP A 40 2.61 -19.44 8.05
CA ASP A 40 3.71 -18.57 8.48
C ASP A 40 4.58 -18.04 7.32
N ILE A 41 3.92 -17.62 6.23
CA ILE A 41 4.60 -17.01 5.08
C ILE A 41 4.32 -15.51 5.01
N GLY A 42 5.35 -14.72 4.68
CA GLY A 42 5.17 -13.29 4.45
C GLY A 42 4.22 -13.01 3.27
N ILE A 43 3.33 -12.04 3.43
CA ILE A 43 2.40 -11.55 2.42
C ILE A 43 2.63 -10.06 2.21
N ASN A 44 2.95 -9.65 0.99
CA ASN A 44 3.36 -8.29 0.67
C ASN A 44 2.31 -7.60 -0.21
N ILE A 45 1.82 -6.45 0.23
CA ILE A 45 0.91 -5.59 -0.55
C ILE A 45 1.77 -4.72 -1.48
N ASP A 46 1.65 -4.95 -2.79
CA ASP A 46 2.36 -4.16 -3.81
C ASP A 46 1.82 -2.72 -3.87
N ALA A 47 2.73 -1.78 -4.10
CA ALA A 47 2.39 -0.38 -4.37
C ALA A 47 2.16 -0.19 -5.87
N GLU A 48 1.03 0.45 -6.21
CA GLU A 48 0.55 0.67 -7.58
C GLU A 48 0.65 2.16 -7.93
N GLU A 49 -0.36 2.76 -8.55
CA GLU A 49 -0.41 4.20 -8.88
C GLU A 49 -0.54 5.10 -7.63
N ALA A 50 -0.02 6.32 -7.72
CA ALA A 50 0.09 7.25 -6.59
C ALA A 50 -1.26 7.68 -5.97
N ASP A 51 -2.34 7.71 -6.76
CA ASP A 51 -3.70 8.03 -6.27
C ASP A 51 -4.33 6.90 -5.44
N ARG A 52 -3.76 5.69 -5.51
CA ARG A 52 -4.18 4.52 -4.72
C ARG A 52 -3.44 4.39 -3.39
N LEU A 53 -2.36 5.15 -3.16
CA LEU A 53 -1.57 5.09 -1.92
C LEU A 53 -2.42 5.25 -0.67
N GLU A 54 -3.37 6.17 -0.69
CA GLU A 54 -4.11 6.54 0.50
C GLU A 54 -5.05 5.42 0.94
N ILE A 55 -5.84 4.88 0.00
CA ILE A 55 -6.74 3.75 0.28
C ILE A 55 -5.95 2.48 0.65
N SER A 56 -4.72 2.30 0.14
CA SER A 56 -3.90 1.16 0.53
C SER A 56 -3.36 1.29 1.96
N LEU A 57 -3.10 2.51 2.44
CA LEU A 57 -2.77 2.77 3.85
C LEU A 57 -3.98 2.54 4.75
N ASP A 58 -5.19 2.97 4.35
CA ASP A 58 -6.41 2.72 5.12
C ASP A 58 -6.67 1.20 5.30
N LEU A 59 -6.46 0.42 4.24
CA LEU A 59 -6.56 -1.04 4.27
C LEU A 59 -5.48 -1.67 5.16
N LEU A 60 -4.25 -1.18 5.09
CA LEU A 60 -3.14 -1.63 5.92
C LEU A 60 -3.37 -1.33 7.41
N GLU A 61 -3.83 -0.12 7.74
CA GLU A 61 -4.18 0.29 9.10
C GLU A 61 -5.16 -0.72 9.69
N LYS A 62 -6.29 -0.94 9.03
CA LYS A 62 -7.34 -1.85 9.50
C LYS A 62 -6.80 -3.28 9.68
N LEU A 63 -6.01 -3.77 8.71
CA LEU A 63 -5.42 -5.12 8.74
C LEU A 63 -4.46 -5.30 9.93
N CYS A 64 -3.69 -4.28 10.27
CA CYS A 64 -2.73 -4.34 11.37
C CYS A 64 -3.39 -4.43 12.76
N PHE A 65 -4.69 -4.15 12.88
CA PHE A 65 -5.44 -4.26 14.14
C PHE A 65 -6.36 -5.49 14.22
N GLU A 66 -6.32 -6.39 13.24
CA GLU A 66 -7.08 -7.64 13.31
C GLU A 66 -6.58 -8.53 14.47
N PRO A 67 -7.46 -8.94 15.43
CA PRO A 67 -7.07 -9.76 16.57
C PRO A 67 -6.43 -11.09 16.17
N GLU A 68 -6.92 -11.68 15.08
CA GLU A 68 -6.43 -12.94 14.52
C GLU A 68 -4.99 -12.83 13.97
N LEU A 69 -4.52 -11.61 13.70
CA LEU A 69 -3.16 -11.30 13.22
C LEU A 69 -2.24 -10.76 14.32
N ALA A 70 -2.69 -10.73 15.58
CA ALA A 70 -1.89 -10.27 16.70
C ALA A 70 -0.63 -11.14 16.89
N GLY A 71 0.49 -10.48 17.19
CA GLY A 71 1.80 -11.14 17.40
C GLY A 71 2.47 -11.68 16.13
N TRP A 72 1.84 -11.58 14.97
CA TRP A 72 2.40 -12.06 13.71
C TRP A 72 3.01 -10.93 12.87
N ASN A 73 4.23 -11.15 12.38
CA ASN A 73 5.06 -10.12 11.72
C ASN A 73 5.20 -10.34 10.19
N GLY A 74 4.33 -11.15 9.59
CA GLY A 74 4.39 -11.48 8.16
C GLY A 74 3.69 -10.49 7.22
N ILE A 75 3.10 -9.42 7.74
CA ILE A 75 2.48 -8.36 6.92
C ILE A 75 3.57 -7.50 6.30
N GLY A 76 3.60 -7.48 4.97
CA GLY A 76 4.50 -6.67 4.17
C GLY A 76 3.80 -5.60 3.35
N PHE A 77 4.51 -4.50 3.10
CA PHE A 77 4.00 -3.35 2.38
C PHE A 77 5.12 -2.70 1.55
N VAL A 78 4.81 -2.35 0.30
CA VAL A 78 5.77 -1.67 -0.58
C VAL A 78 5.61 -0.16 -0.46
N ILE A 79 6.73 0.55 -0.43
CA ILE A 79 6.78 2.01 -0.55
C ILE A 79 7.67 2.42 -1.72
N GLN A 80 7.28 3.47 -2.45
CA GLN A 80 7.93 3.89 -3.69
C GLN A 80 8.68 5.22 -3.49
N ALA A 81 10.02 5.16 -3.49
CA ALA A 81 10.93 6.28 -3.24
C ALA A 81 10.82 7.42 -4.24
N TYR A 82 10.31 7.17 -5.46
CA TYR A 82 10.08 8.22 -6.45
C TYR A 82 8.96 9.20 -6.08
N GLN A 83 8.13 8.88 -5.08
CA GLN A 83 7.02 9.72 -4.64
C GLN A 83 7.55 10.69 -3.59
N LYS A 84 7.16 11.96 -3.70
CA LYS A 84 7.49 12.99 -2.70
C LYS A 84 6.94 12.65 -1.32
N ARG A 85 5.89 11.81 -1.26
CA ARG A 85 5.25 11.34 -0.02
C ARG A 85 6.02 10.22 0.70
N CYS A 86 6.99 9.55 0.06
CA CYS A 86 7.62 8.35 0.61
C CYS A 86 8.18 8.53 2.05
N PRO A 87 8.91 9.61 2.38
CA PRO A 87 9.38 9.84 3.76
C PRO A 87 8.24 9.93 4.78
N PHE A 88 7.16 10.64 4.45
CA PHE A 88 6.00 10.79 5.35
C PHE A 88 5.24 9.47 5.53
N VAL A 89 5.21 8.62 4.49
CA VAL A 89 4.66 7.27 4.60
C VAL A 89 5.51 6.42 5.55
N ILE A 90 6.84 6.57 5.54
CA ILE A 90 7.71 5.87 6.50
C ILE A 90 7.38 6.29 7.92
N ASP A 91 7.22 7.59 8.19
CA ASP A 91 6.84 8.09 9.52
C ASP A 91 5.51 7.48 9.99
N TYR A 92 4.51 7.47 9.11
CA TYR A 92 3.23 6.81 9.36
C TYR A 92 3.38 5.31 9.65
N LEU A 93 4.20 4.59 8.89
CA LEU A 93 4.42 3.15 9.08
C LEU A 93 5.16 2.83 10.38
N ILE A 94 6.07 3.71 10.82
CA ILE A 94 6.75 3.60 12.12
C ILE A 94 5.73 3.71 13.26
N ASP A 95 4.86 4.71 13.20
CA ASP A 95 3.79 4.89 14.18
C ASP A 95 2.79 3.72 14.16
N LEU A 96 2.35 3.28 12.97
CA LEU A 96 1.45 2.13 12.81
C LEU A 96 2.06 0.85 13.39
N ALA A 97 3.33 0.55 13.10
CA ALA A 97 4.03 -0.61 13.64
C ALA A 97 4.07 -0.57 15.19
N THR A 98 4.29 0.63 15.75
CA THR A 98 4.30 0.86 17.21
C THR A 98 2.93 0.62 17.82
N ARG A 99 1.87 1.27 17.30
CA ARG A 99 0.50 1.15 17.82
C ARG A 99 -0.06 -0.25 17.68
N SER A 100 0.22 -0.92 16.56
CA SER A 100 -0.24 -2.29 16.28
C SER A 100 0.66 -3.39 16.83
N ARG A 101 1.76 -3.02 17.51
CA ARG A 101 2.71 -3.91 18.21
C ARG A 101 3.26 -5.02 17.31
N ARG A 102 3.70 -4.66 16.10
CA ARG A 102 4.28 -5.60 15.14
C ARG A 102 5.50 -5.02 14.42
N ARG A 103 6.35 -5.90 13.91
CA ARG A 103 7.37 -5.54 12.92
C ARG A 103 6.77 -5.69 11.52
N LEU A 104 6.66 -4.59 10.78
CA LEU A 104 6.21 -4.62 9.38
C LEU A 104 7.36 -4.99 8.44
N MET A 105 7.07 -5.81 7.42
CA MET A 105 8.02 -6.13 6.35
C MET A 105 7.94 -5.06 5.25
N ILE A 106 8.74 -4.00 5.36
CA ILE A 106 8.69 -2.89 4.39
C ILE A 106 9.65 -3.14 3.23
N ARG A 107 9.13 -3.13 2.00
CA ARG A 107 9.93 -3.19 0.77
C ARG A 107 10.05 -1.79 0.17
N LEU A 108 11.23 -1.21 0.28
CA LEU A 108 11.57 0.05 -0.40
C LEU A 108 11.93 -0.23 -1.86
N VAL A 109 11.22 0.42 -2.79
CA VAL A 109 11.52 0.37 -4.24
C VAL A 109 11.62 1.79 -4.78
N LYS A 110 12.19 1.97 -5.97
CA LYS A 110 12.11 3.28 -6.66
C LYS A 110 10.67 3.58 -7.07
N GLY A 111 10.07 2.68 -7.85
CA GLY A 111 8.72 2.79 -8.40
C GLY A 111 8.69 2.28 -9.85
N ALA A 112 7.53 1.82 -10.33
CA ALA A 112 7.39 1.15 -11.63
C ALA A 112 6.46 1.88 -12.62
N TYR A 113 5.81 2.98 -12.20
CA TYR A 113 4.74 3.63 -12.96
C TYR A 113 5.08 5.06 -13.38
N TRP A 114 6.37 5.42 -13.45
CA TRP A 114 6.82 6.81 -13.61
C TRP A 114 6.23 7.50 -14.84
N ASP A 115 6.29 6.89 -16.02
CA ASP A 115 5.74 7.45 -17.26
C ASP A 115 4.23 7.72 -17.17
N SER A 116 3.49 6.78 -16.57
CA SER A 116 2.04 6.91 -16.34
C SER A 116 1.72 8.03 -15.36
N GLU A 117 2.51 8.21 -14.30
CA GLU A 117 2.36 9.28 -13.32
C GLU A 117 2.60 10.66 -13.92
N ILE A 118 3.64 10.80 -14.76
CA ILE A 118 3.91 12.04 -15.50
C ILE A 118 2.75 12.36 -16.44
N LYS A 119 2.30 11.38 -17.24
CA LYS A 119 1.19 11.54 -18.18
C LYS A 119 -0.09 11.94 -17.47
N ARG A 120 -0.46 11.24 -16.38
CA ARG A 120 -1.69 11.53 -15.63
C ARG A 120 -1.70 12.95 -15.08
N ALA A 121 -0.63 13.36 -14.40
CA ALA A 121 -0.56 14.69 -13.80
C ALA A 121 -0.69 15.82 -14.84
N GLN A 122 -0.14 15.62 -16.05
CA GLN A 122 -0.30 16.56 -17.17
C GLN A 122 -1.73 16.56 -17.73
N MET A 123 -2.33 15.38 -17.93
CA MET A 123 -3.70 15.26 -18.44
C MET A 123 -4.74 15.86 -17.49
N GLU A 124 -4.55 15.69 -16.19
CA GLU A 124 -5.44 16.22 -15.15
C GLU A 124 -5.18 17.70 -14.82
N GLY A 125 -4.11 18.29 -15.36
CA GLY A 125 -3.76 19.70 -15.12
C GLY A 125 -3.47 20.01 -13.65
N LEU A 126 -2.85 19.07 -12.92
CA LEU A 126 -2.55 19.22 -11.50
C LEU A 126 -1.51 20.32 -11.25
N GLU A 127 -1.50 20.87 -10.02
CA GLU A 127 -0.53 21.89 -9.59
C GLU A 127 0.93 21.41 -9.64
N GLY A 128 1.15 20.10 -9.62
CA GLY A 128 2.48 19.50 -9.71
C GLY A 128 2.45 17.97 -9.82
N TYR A 129 3.64 17.39 -9.94
CA TYR A 129 3.82 15.94 -10.05
C TYR A 129 3.88 15.27 -8.67
N PRO A 130 3.22 14.11 -8.48
CA PRO A 130 3.35 13.32 -7.25
C PRO A 130 4.72 12.63 -7.15
N VAL A 131 5.43 12.52 -8.28
CA VAL A 131 6.75 11.91 -8.41
C VAL A 131 7.85 12.93 -8.73
N TYR A 132 9.10 12.60 -8.45
CA TYR A 132 10.25 13.37 -8.94
C TYR A 132 10.37 13.29 -10.46
N THR A 133 10.84 14.37 -11.10
CA THR A 133 10.96 14.47 -12.57
C THR A 133 12.39 14.24 -13.08
N ARG A 134 13.38 14.17 -12.19
CA ARG A 134 14.76 13.79 -12.51
C ARG A 134 15.13 12.52 -11.77
N LYS A 135 15.64 11.53 -12.49
CA LYS A 135 16.03 10.23 -11.93
C LYS A 135 17.04 10.32 -10.78
N VAL A 136 17.89 11.35 -10.74
CA VAL A 136 18.88 11.53 -9.67
C VAL A 136 18.24 11.83 -8.30
N TYR A 137 17.01 12.34 -8.26
CA TYR A 137 16.27 12.58 -7.02
C TYR A 137 15.56 11.33 -6.47
N THR A 138 15.46 10.27 -7.28
CA THR A 138 14.85 8.97 -6.95
C THR A 138 15.90 7.93 -6.61
#